data_AF-A0A074VA65-F1
#
_entry.id   AF-A0A074VA65-F1
#
_cell.length_a   1.000
_cell.length_b   1.000
_cell.length_c   1.000
_cell.angle_alpha   90.00
_cell.angle_beta   90.00
_cell.angle_gamma   90.00
#
_symmetry.space_group_name_H-M   'P 1'
#
loop_
_entity.id
_entity.type
_entity.pdbx_description
1 polymer ?
#
loop_
_entity_poly.entity_id
_entity_poly.type
_entity_poly.pdbx_seq_one_letter_code
_entity_poly.pdbx_strand_id
1 'polypeptide(L)'
;MRFLILQAIFTIANTALANYQGFNYAAQGNDYASFHNQFSLSRSLSKSGTFSSARLYTMIQEGTDTSVIEAIPAAKATQTKLLLGLWASVDADGFSKELRALDSAMSTYGQDLRDIVIGISVGSEDLYRSSVLGASKDSGAGQDISVLLGYIQQVRDKLKHSVLHDTPVGHVDTLDAYTNHTNSQILEAVDFVGLNIFPYFNRDPATSVDAAADSFWKAYESMLPLSLGKPVWITETGWPTVDPSKTGGASPGVENAAKYWSKVACELQARCINFWWYILADPAQMPFFGVTNLRESSSGSALYNLDCGGSANCSNTRTAASVSTTSKISTLYQTLNGASPARSPIC
;
A
#
# COMPACT_ATOMS: atom_id res chain seq x y z
N MET A 1 -54.09 -3.68 -24.31
CA MET A 1 -53.05 -3.78 -23.27
C MET A 1 -51.83 -2.98 -23.74
N ARG A 2 -51.57 -1.81 -23.15
CA ARG A 2 -50.35 -1.01 -23.42
C ARG A 2 -49.27 -1.50 -22.46
N PHE A 3 -48.19 -2.05 -22.98
CA PHE A 3 -46.99 -2.37 -22.20
C PHE A 3 -46.20 -1.09 -21.95
N LEU A 4 -46.14 -0.66 -20.68
CA LEU A 4 -45.17 0.34 -20.23
C LEU A 4 -43.81 -0.34 -20.12
N ILE A 5 -42.87 0.07 -20.97
CA ILE A 5 -41.45 -0.28 -20.83
C ILE A 5 -40.87 0.69 -19.79
N LEU A 6 -40.64 0.22 -18.57
CA LEU A 6 -39.85 0.93 -17.57
C LEU A 6 -38.38 0.87 -18.01
N GLN A 7 -37.85 1.97 -18.55
CA GLN A 7 -36.40 2.13 -18.68
C GLN A 7 -35.82 2.42 -17.29
N ALA A 8 -35.14 1.44 -16.71
CA ALA A 8 -34.33 1.65 -15.52
C ALA A 8 -33.12 2.52 -15.89
N ILE A 9 -33.16 3.79 -15.48
CA ILE A 9 -32.00 4.67 -15.55
C ILE A 9 -31.06 4.24 -14.42
N PHE A 10 -30.02 3.47 -14.75
CA PHE A 10 -28.89 3.27 -13.85
C PHE A 10 -28.14 4.60 -13.74
N THR A 11 -28.37 5.34 -12.65
CA THR A 11 -27.45 6.40 -12.23
C THR A 11 -26.15 5.74 -11.80
N ILE A 12 -25.16 5.75 -12.69
CA ILE A 12 -23.77 5.47 -12.33
C ILE A 12 -23.34 6.65 -11.45
N ALA A 13 -23.26 6.42 -10.14
CA ALA A 13 -22.63 7.38 -9.25
C ALA A 13 -21.16 7.47 -9.65
N ASN A 14 -20.80 8.55 -10.34
CA ASN A 14 -19.41 8.94 -10.55
C ASN A 14 -18.84 9.35 -9.18
N THR A 15 -18.40 8.37 -8.40
CA THR A 15 -17.53 8.66 -7.25
C THR A 15 -16.23 9.17 -7.84
N ALA A 16 -15.87 10.41 -7.49
CA ALA A 16 -14.52 10.84 -7.68
C ALA A 16 -13.61 9.82 -6.97
N LEU A 17 -12.59 9.30 -7.67
CA LEU A 17 -11.54 8.58 -6.97
C LEU A 17 -10.86 9.61 -6.08
N ALA A 18 -11.20 9.59 -4.80
CA ALA A 18 -10.49 10.37 -3.81
C ALA A 18 -9.03 9.94 -3.85
N ASN A 19 -8.13 10.92 -4.06
CA ASN A 19 -6.70 10.69 -4.06
C ASN A 19 -6.23 10.58 -2.61
N TYR A 20 -6.09 9.34 -2.12
CA TYR A 20 -5.65 9.07 -0.76
C TYR A 20 -4.13 9.16 -0.68
N GLN A 21 -3.67 10.13 0.10
CA GLN A 21 -2.25 10.36 0.34
C GLN A 21 -1.99 10.29 1.84
N GLY A 22 -0.87 9.70 2.21
CA GLY A 22 -0.48 9.64 3.60
C GLY A 22 0.71 8.73 3.82
N PHE A 23 0.72 8.06 4.98
CA PHE A 23 1.88 7.33 5.45
C PHE A 23 1.51 5.92 5.92
N ASN A 24 2.53 5.07 6.05
CA ASN A 24 2.39 3.84 6.80
C ASN A 24 2.54 4.12 8.30
N TYR A 25 1.93 3.27 9.13
CA TYR A 25 1.97 3.36 10.59
C TYR A 25 2.15 1.97 11.19
N ALA A 26 3.18 1.79 12.01
CA ALA A 26 3.43 0.54 12.70
C ALA A 26 2.43 0.34 13.85
N ALA A 27 2.02 -0.90 14.10
CA ALA A 27 1.28 -1.23 15.32
C ALA A 27 2.21 -1.21 16.54
N GLN A 28 3.48 -1.59 16.34
CA GLN A 28 4.47 -1.71 17.39
C GLN A 28 4.84 -0.34 17.97
N GLY A 29 4.84 -0.26 19.29
CA GLY A 29 5.07 0.96 20.07
C GLY A 29 3.91 1.98 20.02
N ASN A 30 2.76 1.63 19.44
CA ASN A 30 1.67 2.58 19.21
C ASN A 30 0.35 2.14 19.87
N ASP A 31 -0.24 3.08 20.59
CA ASP A 31 -1.54 3.08 21.26
C ASP A 31 -2.44 4.19 20.68
N TYR A 32 -3.63 4.37 21.24
CA TYR A 32 -4.56 5.42 20.84
C TYR A 32 -3.91 6.82 20.82
N ALA A 33 -3.17 7.19 21.87
CA ALA A 33 -2.63 8.53 22.03
C ALA A 33 -1.55 8.84 20.98
N SER A 34 -0.65 7.89 20.75
CA SER A 34 0.39 7.99 19.73
C SER A 34 -0.20 7.98 18.31
N PHE A 35 -1.17 7.12 18.00
CA PHE A 35 -1.88 7.17 16.71
C PHE A 35 -2.59 8.50 16.50
N HIS A 36 -3.31 8.99 17.51
CA HIS A 36 -4.02 10.26 17.44
C HIS A 36 -3.05 11.43 17.15
N ASN A 37 -1.93 11.49 17.87
CA ASN A 37 -0.90 12.50 17.66
C ASN A 37 -0.28 12.41 16.27
N GLN A 38 0.04 11.21 15.82
CA GLN A 38 0.64 10.96 14.51
C GLN A 38 -0.30 11.29 13.34
N PHE A 39 -1.59 10.94 13.43
CA PHE A 39 -2.59 11.31 12.42
C PHE A 39 -2.85 12.82 12.39
N SER A 40 -2.87 13.46 13.56
CA SER A 40 -2.99 14.92 13.67
C SER A 40 -1.79 15.63 13.04
N LEU A 41 -0.58 15.14 13.35
CA LEU A 41 0.67 15.66 12.79
C LEU A 41 0.70 15.49 11.27
N SER A 42 0.37 14.30 10.76
CA SER A 42 0.41 14.01 9.32
C SER A 42 -0.32 15.06 8.48
N ARG A 43 -1.52 15.45 8.91
CA ARG A 43 -2.31 16.50 8.24
C ARG A 43 -1.60 17.85 8.25
N SER A 44 -0.93 18.22 9.34
CA SER A 44 -0.23 19.51 9.46
C SER A 44 1.08 19.56 8.67
N LEU A 45 1.60 18.42 8.19
CA LEU A 45 2.83 18.36 7.39
C LEU A 45 2.69 18.93 5.98
N SER A 46 1.47 19.17 5.51
CA SER A 46 1.19 19.85 4.24
C SER A 46 0.29 21.05 4.48
N LYS A 47 0.54 22.16 3.76
CA LYS A 47 -0.31 23.36 3.88
C LYS A 47 -1.76 23.10 3.48
N SER A 48 -1.98 22.14 2.58
CA SER A 48 -3.29 21.73 2.07
C SER A 48 -3.97 20.65 2.92
N GLY A 49 -3.32 20.11 3.95
CA GLY A 49 -3.89 19.04 4.76
C GLY A 49 -4.10 17.72 3.99
N THR A 50 -3.35 17.49 2.92
CA THR A 50 -3.58 16.39 1.96
C THR A 50 -3.17 15.02 2.49
N PHE A 51 -2.27 14.95 3.48
CA PHE A 51 -1.91 13.69 4.13
C PHE A 51 -2.93 13.34 5.20
N SER A 52 -4.04 12.78 4.75
CA SER A 52 -5.21 12.45 5.59
C SER A 52 -5.56 10.96 5.54
N SER A 53 -4.63 10.10 5.12
CA SER A 53 -4.82 8.65 5.07
C SER A 53 -3.69 7.89 5.76
N ALA A 54 -4.03 6.75 6.34
CA ALA A 54 -3.10 5.85 7.01
C ALA A 54 -3.25 4.44 6.46
N ARG A 55 -2.11 3.79 6.19
CA ARG A 55 -2.05 2.35 5.96
C ARG A 55 -1.55 1.65 7.21
N LEU A 56 -2.32 0.67 7.66
CA LEU A 56 -2.00 -0.23 8.77
C LEU A 56 -1.54 -1.59 8.22
N TYR A 57 -0.79 -2.34 9.02
CA TYR A 57 -0.27 -3.66 8.64
C TYR A 57 -1.05 -4.83 9.24
N THR A 58 -1.80 -4.57 10.31
CA THR A 58 -2.54 -5.56 11.11
C THR A 58 -3.80 -4.90 11.69
N MET A 59 -4.81 -5.72 11.98
CA MET A 59 -6.00 -5.34 12.73
C MET A 59 -5.80 -5.45 14.25
N ILE A 60 -4.68 -6.02 14.69
CA ILE A 60 -4.43 -6.40 16.08
C ILE A 60 -3.62 -5.30 16.78
N GLN A 61 -4.06 -4.91 17.98
CA GLN A 61 -3.30 -4.05 18.87
C GLN A 61 -2.06 -4.78 19.38
N GLU A 62 -0.90 -4.10 19.35
CA GLU A 62 0.34 -4.64 19.89
C GLU A 62 0.16 -5.15 21.32
N GLY A 63 0.79 -6.29 21.63
CA GLY A 63 0.77 -6.90 22.96
C GLY A 63 -0.52 -7.66 23.26
N THR A 64 -1.40 -7.84 22.28
CA THR A 64 -2.64 -8.59 22.41
C THR A 64 -2.76 -9.67 21.34
N ASP A 65 -3.64 -10.66 21.57
CA ASP A 65 -3.91 -11.70 20.59
C ASP A 65 -4.98 -11.32 19.55
N THR A 66 -5.99 -10.54 19.94
CA THR A 66 -7.15 -10.24 19.07
C THR A 66 -7.81 -8.89 19.33
N SER A 67 -7.27 -8.08 20.25
CA SER A 67 -7.86 -6.76 20.50
C SER A 67 -7.70 -5.90 19.26
N VAL A 68 -8.76 -5.18 18.90
CA VAL A 68 -8.75 -4.30 17.73
C VAL A 68 -7.73 -3.19 17.94
N ILE A 69 -6.92 -2.92 16.92
CA ILE A 69 -5.91 -1.85 16.93
C ILE A 69 -6.55 -0.49 17.25
N GLU A 70 -5.94 0.26 18.18
CA GLU A 70 -6.43 1.54 18.65
C GLU A 70 -6.28 2.67 17.61
N ALA A 71 -5.62 2.38 16.48
CA ALA A 71 -5.59 3.25 15.31
C ALA A 71 -6.99 3.56 14.76
N ILE A 72 -7.95 2.64 14.86
CA ILE A 72 -9.32 2.87 14.35
C ILE A 72 -10.02 4.01 15.10
N PRO A 73 -10.16 4.00 16.43
CA PRO A 73 -10.75 5.12 17.15
C PRO A 73 -9.94 6.42 16.99
N ALA A 74 -8.61 6.35 16.90
CA ALA A 74 -7.78 7.54 16.63
C ALA A 74 -8.04 8.13 15.23
N ALA A 75 -8.23 7.28 14.22
CA ALA A 75 -8.55 7.71 12.87
C ALA A 75 -9.93 8.36 12.78
N LYS A 76 -10.94 7.83 13.51
CA LYS A 76 -12.25 8.49 13.66
C LYS A 76 -12.11 9.91 14.21
N ALA A 77 -11.39 10.04 15.33
CA ALA A 77 -11.20 11.33 16.01
C ALA A 77 -10.50 12.37 15.14
N THR A 78 -9.58 11.93 14.28
CA THR A 78 -8.77 12.78 13.40
C THR A 78 -9.29 12.85 11.96
N GLN A 79 -10.43 12.21 11.68
CA GLN A 79 -11.02 12.05 10.34
C GLN A 79 -10.09 11.40 9.31
N THR A 80 -9.13 10.59 9.75
CA THR A 80 -8.13 9.93 8.91
C THR A 80 -8.74 8.72 8.19
N LYS A 81 -8.49 8.59 6.89
CA LYS A 81 -8.95 7.46 6.08
C LYS A 81 -8.01 6.27 6.21
N LEU A 82 -8.54 5.06 6.36
CA LEU A 82 -7.78 3.85 6.66
C LEU A 82 -7.75 2.87 5.48
N LEU A 83 -6.55 2.55 5.02
CA LEU A 83 -6.26 1.28 4.38
C LEU A 83 -5.92 0.26 5.47
N LEU A 84 -6.86 -0.62 5.77
CA LEU A 84 -6.68 -1.65 6.80
C LEU A 84 -5.77 -2.76 6.26
N GLY A 85 -4.86 -3.25 7.09
CA GLY A 85 -4.01 -4.41 6.78
C GLY A 85 -4.37 -5.60 7.65
N LEU A 86 -4.35 -6.80 7.07
CA LEU A 86 -4.36 -8.06 7.81
C LEU A 86 -3.05 -8.78 7.51
N TRP A 87 -2.23 -9.05 8.53
CA TRP A 87 -0.94 -9.69 8.34
C TRP A 87 -1.12 -11.17 7.96
N ALA A 88 -0.59 -11.60 6.82
CA ALA A 88 -0.89 -12.91 6.22
C ALA A 88 0.29 -13.91 6.26
N SER A 89 1.49 -13.46 6.62
CA SER A 89 2.68 -14.30 6.82
C SER A 89 2.67 -14.98 8.19
N VAL A 90 1.57 -15.69 8.45
CA VAL A 90 1.24 -16.44 9.67
C VAL A 90 0.47 -17.70 9.30
N ASP A 91 0.40 -18.65 10.24
CA ASP A 91 -0.45 -19.83 10.07
C ASP A 91 -1.95 -19.49 10.15
N ALA A 92 -2.79 -20.51 9.97
CA ALA A 92 -4.24 -20.34 9.95
C ALA A 92 -4.80 -19.80 11.28
N ASP A 93 -4.21 -20.16 12.42
CA ASP A 93 -4.63 -19.63 13.72
C ASP A 93 -4.28 -18.14 13.83
N GLY A 94 -3.06 -17.77 13.44
CA GLY A 94 -2.62 -16.37 13.38
C GLY A 94 -3.51 -15.53 12.48
N PHE A 95 -3.84 -16.00 11.28
CA PHE A 95 -4.74 -15.25 10.39
C PHE A 95 -6.19 -15.21 10.93
N SER A 96 -6.64 -16.25 11.64
CA SER A 96 -7.95 -16.23 12.31
C SER A 96 -8.06 -15.13 13.38
N LYS A 97 -6.94 -14.73 13.99
CA LYS A 97 -6.89 -13.62 14.94
C LYS A 97 -7.12 -12.28 14.26
N GLU A 98 -6.51 -12.05 13.10
CA GLU A 98 -6.75 -10.86 12.26
C GLU A 98 -8.22 -10.75 11.86
N LEU A 99 -8.80 -11.88 11.45
CA LEU A 99 -10.21 -12.01 11.08
C LEU A 99 -11.16 -11.70 12.24
N ARG A 100 -10.84 -12.13 13.47
CA ARG A 100 -11.62 -11.82 14.68
C ARG A 100 -11.52 -10.36 15.07
N ALA A 101 -10.34 -9.75 14.93
CA ALA A 101 -10.18 -8.32 15.15
C ALA A 101 -11.00 -7.51 14.12
N LEU A 102 -11.02 -7.92 12.85
CA LEU A 102 -11.87 -7.30 11.82
C LEU A 102 -13.37 -7.40 12.15
N ASP A 103 -13.87 -8.58 12.54
CA ASP A 103 -15.27 -8.74 12.99
C ASP A 103 -15.59 -7.81 14.17
N SER A 104 -14.68 -7.75 15.13
CA SER A 104 -14.84 -6.93 16.32
C SER A 104 -14.89 -5.45 15.95
N ALA A 105 -14.01 -4.99 15.05
CA ALA A 105 -14.05 -3.61 14.54
C ALA A 105 -15.39 -3.29 13.86
N MET A 106 -15.89 -4.18 12.99
CA MET A 106 -17.17 -3.99 12.30
C MET A 106 -18.34 -3.93 13.28
N SER A 107 -18.33 -4.79 14.30
CA SER A 107 -19.35 -4.83 15.37
C SER A 107 -19.31 -3.59 16.26
N THR A 108 -18.12 -3.18 16.70
CA THR A 108 -17.92 -2.06 17.64
C THR A 108 -18.17 -0.70 16.99
N TYR A 109 -17.74 -0.49 15.75
CA TYR A 109 -17.72 0.83 15.13
C TYR A 109 -18.78 1.03 14.03
N GLY A 110 -19.36 -0.04 13.48
CA GLY A 110 -20.49 0.05 12.55
C GLY A 110 -20.26 1.00 11.37
N GLN A 111 -21.21 1.93 11.14
CA GLN A 111 -21.12 2.90 10.05
C GLN A 111 -19.90 3.83 10.18
N ASP A 112 -19.48 4.17 11.40
CA ASP A 112 -18.31 5.02 11.57
C ASP A 112 -17.03 4.36 11.03
N LEU A 113 -16.96 3.02 11.04
CA LEU A 113 -15.85 2.30 10.39
C LEU A 113 -15.95 2.41 8.87
N ARG A 114 -17.15 2.20 8.32
CA ARG A 114 -17.41 2.32 6.87
C ARG A 114 -17.02 3.71 6.35
N ASP A 115 -17.29 4.75 7.13
CA ASP A 115 -17.00 6.12 6.73
C ASP A 115 -15.50 6.41 6.62
N ILE A 116 -14.64 5.69 7.35
CA ILE A 116 -13.19 5.93 7.34
C ILE A 116 -12.40 4.90 6.55
N VAL A 117 -12.91 3.68 6.33
CA VAL A 117 -12.19 2.62 5.62
C VAL A 117 -12.33 2.80 4.11
N ILE A 118 -11.19 2.77 3.41
CA ILE A 118 -11.10 2.97 1.95
C ILE A 118 -10.73 1.69 1.20
N GLY A 119 -10.24 0.69 1.92
CA GLY A 119 -9.82 -0.59 1.39
C GLY A 119 -9.25 -1.48 2.48
N ILE A 120 -9.14 -2.77 2.17
CA ILE A 120 -8.53 -3.78 3.03
C ILE A 120 -7.44 -4.48 2.22
N SER A 121 -6.19 -4.45 2.68
CA SER A 121 -5.10 -5.27 2.15
C SER A 121 -4.94 -6.55 2.97
N VAL A 122 -5.02 -7.69 2.30
CA VAL A 122 -4.72 -9.01 2.88
C VAL A 122 -3.27 -9.33 2.55
N GLY A 123 -2.40 -9.24 3.54
CA GLY A 123 -0.97 -9.48 3.38
C GLY A 123 -0.15 -8.29 2.89
N SER A 124 1.16 -8.41 3.04
CA SER A 124 2.19 -7.49 2.57
C SER A 124 3.51 -8.22 2.30
N GLU A 125 3.90 -8.28 1.04
CA GLU A 125 5.13 -8.94 0.56
C GLU A 125 5.21 -10.44 0.83
N ASP A 126 4.08 -11.09 1.07
CA ASP A 126 4.06 -12.51 1.46
C ASP A 126 4.63 -13.41 0.36
N LEU A 127 4.37 -13.10 -0.92
CA LEU A 127 4.89 -13.85 -2.06
C LEU A 127 6.35 -13.52 -2.34
N TYR A 128 6.75 -12.26 -2.15
CA TYR A 128 8.15 -11.88 -2.24
C TYR A 128 8.99 -12.60 -1.17
N ARG A 129 8.54 -12.60 0.09
CA ARG A 129 9.23 -13.26 1.22
C ARG A 129 9.33 -14.77 1.03
N SER A 130 8.33 -15.41 0.41
CA SER A 130 8.36 -16.85 0.08
C SER A 130 9.14 -17.18 -1.20
N SER A 131 9.58 -16.18 -1.96
CA SER A 131 10.39 -16.38 -3.17
C SER A 131 11.85 -16.72 -2.86
N VAL A 132 12.56 -17.28 -3.85
CA VAL A 132 14.02 -17.50 -3.77
C VAL A 132 14.77 -16.20 -3.48
N LEU A 133 14.31 -15.08 -4.05
CA LEU A 133 14.94 -13.77 -3.84
C LEU A 133 14.74 -13.29 -2.41
N GLY A 134 13.51 -13.33 -1.88
CA GLY A 134 13.21 -12.94 -0.50
C GLY A 134 13.95 -13.80 0.52
N ALA A 135 14.00 -15.12 0.30
CA ALA A 135 14.78 -16.04 1.12
C ALA A 135 16.28 -15.71 1.09
N SER A 136 16.85 -15.35 -0.07
CA SER A 136 18.27 -14.95 -0.18
C SER A 136 18.62 -13.64 0.53
N LYS A 137 17.62 -12.88 0.95
CA LYS A 137 17.74 -11.59 1.63
C LYS A 137 17.30 -11.66 3.10
N ASP A 138 17.03 -12.85 3.62
CA ASP A 138 16.50 -13.05 4.98
C ASP A 138 15.27 -12.17 5.25
N SER A 139 14.38 -12.05 4.25
CA SER A 139 13.22 -11.14 4.30
C SER A 139 12.12 -11.61 5.27
N GLY A 140 12.38 -12.56 6.15
CA GLY A 140 11.39 -13.08 7.09
C GLY A 140 10.40 -14.07 6.47
N ALA A 141 9.36 -14.42 7.24
CA ALA A 141 8.34 -15.38 6.81
C ALA A 141 7.49 -14.81 5.67
N GLY A 142 7.19 -15.64 4.67
CA GLY A 142 6.22 -15.35 3.61
C GLY A 142 5.01 -16.28 3.68
N GLN A 143 4.19 -16.29 2.62
CA GLN A 143 3.03 -17.16 2.49
C GLN A 143 2.91 -17.74 1.08
N ASP A 144 2.33 -18.93 0.98
CA ASP A 144 2.00 -19.56 -0.29
C ASP A 144 0.78 -18.89 -0.96
N ILE A 145 0.80 -18.85 -2.29
CA ILE A 145 -0.28 -18.27 -3.10
C ILE A 145 -1.65 -18.88 -2.80
N SER A 146 -1.75 -20.20 -2.61
CA SER A 146 -3.03 -20.88 -2.36
C SER A 146 -3.61 -20.50 -0.99
N VAL A 147 -2.75 -20.32 0.01
CA VAL A 147 -3.14 -19.85 1.35
C VAL A 147 -3.61 -18.40 1.29
N LEU A 148 -2.89 -17.52 0.57
CA LEU A 148 -3.31 -16.12 0.39
C LEU A 148 -4.66 -16.00 -0.32
N LEU A 149 -4.91 -16.80 -1.37
CA LEU A 149 -6.21 -16.84 -2.03
C LEU A 149 -7.32 -17.27 -1.06
N GLY A 150 -7.05 -18.25 -0.20
CA GLY A 150 -7.96 -18.68 0.86
C GLY A 150 -8.22 -17.58 1.91
N TYR A 151 -7.20 -16.81 2.27
CA TYR A 151 -7.30 -15.67 3.19
C TYR A 151 -8.10 -14.51 2.59
N ILE A 152 -7.87 -14.18 1.32
CA ILE A 152 -8.66 -13.18 0.57
C ILE A 152 -10.13 -13.60 0.53
N GLN A 153 -10.42 -14.88 0.25
CA GLN A 153 -11.79 -15.38 0.23
C GLN A 153 -12.46 -15.27 1.61
N GLN A 154 -11.76 -15.66 2.70
CA GLN A 154 -12.28 -15.53 4.06
C GLN A 154 -12.61 -14.08 4.43
N VAL A 155 -11.76 -13.13 4.04
CA VAL A 155 -12.04 -11.70 4.22
C VAL A 155 -13.31 -11.31 3.46
N ARG A 156 -13.42 -11.64 2.16
CA ARG A 156 -14.61 -11.34 1.35
C ARG A 156 -15.89 -11.93 1.94
N ASP A 157 -15.85 -13.16 2.44
CA ASP A 157 -17.00 -13.82 3.06
C ASP A 157 -17.48 -13.06 4.31
N LYS A 158 -16.55 -12.51 5.12
CA LYS A 158 -16.89 -11.65 6.25
C LYS A 158 -17.52 -10.33 5.83
N LEU A 159 -17.02 -9.72 4.76
CA LEU A 159 -17.51 -8.41 4.31
C LEU A 159 -18.93 -8.48 3.73
N LYS A 160 -19.28 -9.59 3.05
CA LYS A 160 -20.52 -9.74 2.27
C LYS A 160 -21.81 -9.31 2.99
N HIS A 161 -21.87 -9.50 4.31
CA HIS A 161 -23.05 -9.18 5.12
C HIS A 161 -22.76 -8.16 6.23
N SER A 162 -21.68 -7.39 6.09
CA SER A 162 -21.25 -6.41 7.08
C SER A 162 -21.44 -4.96 6.59
N VAL A 163 -21.14 -4.02 7.49
CA VAL A 163 -21.07 -2.58 7.18
C VAL A 163 -20.02 -2.25 6.11
N LEU A 164 -19.08 -3.16 5.82
CA LEU A 164 -17.98 -3.01 4.88
C LEU A 164 -18.18 -3.78 3.56
N HIS A 165 -19.40 -4.24 3.23
CA HIS A 165 -19.67 -5.08 2.05
C HIS A 165 -19.20 -4.50 0.69
N ASP A 166 -19.13 -3.18 0.55
CA ASP A 166 -18.64 -2.50 -0.66
C ASP A 166 -17.14 -2.18 -0.63
N THR A 167 -16.43 -2.56 0.44
CA THR A 167 -15.01 -2.19 0.62
C THR A 167 -14.12 -3.02 -0.28
N PRO A 168 -13.25 -2.40 -1.10
CA PRO A 168 -12.38 -3.15 -2.00
C PRO A 168 -11.31 -3.92 -1.22
N VAL A 169 -11.05 -5.16 -1.65
CA VAL A 169 -10.05 -6.06 -1.03
C VAL A 169 -8.85 -6.21 -1.96
N GLY A 170 -7.66 -5.90 -1.47
CA GLY A 170 -6.41 -5.97 -2.21
C GLY A 170 -5.39 -6.90 -1.58
N HIS A 171 -4.27 -7.08 -2.28
CA HIS A 171 -3.05 -7.68 -1.75
C HIS A 171 -1.90 -6.71 -2.02
N VAL A 172 -0.91 -6.68 -1.14
CA VAL A 172 0.27 -5.82 -1.24
C VAL A 172 1.49 -6.67 -1.48
N ASP A 173 2.22 -6.41 -2.57
CA ASP A 173 3.49 -7.07 -2.83
C ASP A 173 4.40 -6.22 -3.73
N THR A 174 5.59 -6.75 -4.00
CA THR A 174 6.59 -6.17 -4.90
C THR A 174 6.32 -6.53 -6.36
N LEU A 175 6.93 -5.78 -7.29
CA LEU A 175 6.88 -6.14 -8.71
C LEU A 175 7.50 -7.52 -8.99
N ASP A 176 8.55 -7.91 -8.25
CA ASP A 176 9.19 -9.23 -8.40
C ASP A 176 8.20 -10.37 -8.13
N ALA A 177 7.34 -10.22 -7.12
CA ALA A 177 6.29 -11.19 -6.83
C ALA A 177 5.20 -11.22 -7.91
N TYR A 178 4.77 -10.04 -8.39
CA TYR A 178 3.71 -9.96 -9.40
C TYR A 178 4.17 -10.37 -10.81
N THR A 179 5.45 -10.24 -11.14
CA THR A 179 6.01 -10.69 -12.42
C THR A 179 6.26 -12.20 -12.47
N ASN A 180 6.23 -12.88 -11.33
CA ASN A 180 6.22 -14.33 -11.30
C ASN A 180 4.84 -14.89 -11.70
N HIS A 181 4.76 -15.51 -12.88
CA HIS A 181 3.53 -16.07 -13.43
C HIS A 181 2.81 -17.09 -12.52
N THR A 182 3.53 -17.79 -11.64
CA THR A 182 2.91 -18.74 -10.68
C THR A 182 2.01 -18.03 -9.68
N ASN A 183 2.19 -16.72 -9.49
CA ASN A 183 1.42 -15.90 -8.57
C ASN A 183 0.25 -15.17 -9.25
N SER A 184 0.11 -15.28 -10.57
CA SER A 184 -0.82 -14.47 -11.36
C SER A 184 -2.29 -14.55 -10.93
N GLN A 185 -2.71 -15.65 -10.30
CA GLN A 185 -4.06 -15.84 -9.77
C GLN A 185 -4.43 -14.81 -8.69
N ILE A 186 -3.44 -14.24 -7.96
CA ILE A 186 -3.73 -13.22 -6.96
C ILE A 186 -4.31 -11.95 -7.61
N LEU A 187 -3.86 -11.62 -8.82
CA LEU A 187 -4.30 -10.45 -9.57
C LEU A 187 -5.75 -10.59 -10.01
N GLU A 188 -6.27 -11.81 -10.16
CA GLU A 188 -7.68 -12.07 -10.44
C GLU A 188 -8.56 -11.94 -9.18
N ALA A 189 -8.04 -12.34 -8.03
CA ALA A 189 -8.77 -12.43 -6.76
C ALA A 189 -8.99 -11.08 -6.03
N VAL A 190 -8.21 -10.05 -6.36
CA VAL A 190 -8.23 -8.73 -5.69
C VAL A 190 -9.02 -7.66 -6.45
N ASP A 191 -9.47 -6.61 -5.78
CA ASP A 191 -10.14 -5.44 -6.39
C ASP A 191 -9.15 -4.31 -6.72
N PHE A 192 -8.02 -4.27 -6.02
CA PHE A 192 -6.88 -3.38 -6.29
C PHE A 192 -5.55 -4.11 -6.07
N VAL A 193 -4.49 -3.61 -6.71
CA VAL A 193 -3.12 -4.06 -6.50
C VAL A 193 -2.42 -3.03 -5.61
N GLY A 194 -1.89 -3.46 -4.47
CA GLY A 194 -0.97 -2.67 -3.67
C GLY A 194 0.47 -2.97 -4.08
N LEU A 195 1.21 -1.96 -4.50
CA LEU A 195 2.56 -2.11 -5.01
C LEU A 195 3.57 -1.46 -4.07
N ASN A 196 4.50 -2.26 -3.57
CA ASN A 196 5.67 -1.81 -2.82
C ASN A 196 6.86 -1.63 -3.77
N ILE A 197 7.53 -0.48 -3.71
CA ILE A 197 8.70 -0.19 -4.55
C ILE A 197 9.77 0.54 -3.75
N PHE A 198 10.91 -0.11 -3.52
CA PHE A 198 12.05 0.48 -2.80
C PHE A 198 13.33 0.43 -3.62
N PRO A 199 13.53 1.38 -4.57
CA PRO A 199 14.75 1.43 -5.38
C PRO A 199 16.03 1.57 -4.54
N TYR A 200 15.93 2.10 -3.31
CA TYR A 200 17.06 2.23 -2.37
C TYR A 200 17.80 0.90 -2.14
N PHE A 201 17.10 -0.23 -2.11
CA PHE A 201 17.72 -1.54 -1.87
C PHE A 201 18.46 -2.11 -3.08
N ASN A 202 18.39 -1.44 -4.24
CA ASN A 202 19.25 -1.78 -5.37
C ASN A 202 20.72 -1.64 -4.96
N ARG A 203 21.53 -2.64 -5.35
CA ARG A 203 22.95 -2.73 -5.02
C ARG A 203 23.86 -2.14 -6.10
N ASP A 204 23.31 -1.66 -7.20
CA ASP A 204 24.09 -0.97 -8.23
C ASP A 204 24.78 0.27 -7.62
N PRO A 205 26.12 0.31 -7.58
CA PRO A 205 26.90 1.43 -7.05
C PRO A 205 26.62 2.77 -7.75
N ALA A 206 26.12 2.75 -8.99
CA ALA A 206 25.77 3.94 -9.76
C ALA A 206 24.36 4.49 -9.45
N THR A 207 23.63 3.89 -8.50
CA THR A 207 22.26 4.31 -8.17
C THR A 207 22.26 5.69 -7.50
N SER A 208 22.06 6.74 -8.30
CA SER A 208 21.69 8.07 -7.81
C SER A 208 20.21 8.10 -7.41
N VAL A 209 19.80 9.10 -6.63
CA VAL A 209 18.37 9.35 -6.34
C VAL A 209 17.55 9.54 -7.63
N ASP A 210 18.16 10.11 -8.68
CA ASP A 210 17.51 10.29 -9.98
C ASP A 210 17.25 8.95 -10.67
N ALA A 211 18.28 8.10 -10.76
CA ALA A 211 18.15 6.76 -11.35
C ALA A 211 17.17 5.88 -10.55
N ALA A 212 17.13 6.05 -9.23
CA ALA A 212 16.16 5.39 -8.38
C ALA A 212 14.73 5.84 -8.65
N ALA A 213 14.47 7.14 -8.82
CA ALA A 213 13.15 7.65 -9.19
C ALA A 213 12.72 7.14 -10.58
N ASP A 214 13.64 7.07 -11.55
CA ASP A 214 13.35 6.49 -12.86
C ASP A 214 12.99 5.00 -12.75
N SER A 215 13.73 4.25 -11.92
CA SER A 215 13.45 2.84 -11.65
C SER A 215 12.08 2.63 -10.99
N PHE A 216 11.70 3.52 -10.05
CA PHE A 216 10.38 3.51 -9.44
C PHE A 216 9.27 3.60 -10.50
N TRP A 217 9.37 4.57 -11.42
CA TRP A 217 8.35 4.77 -12.44
C TRP A 217 8.30 3.64 -13.46
N LYS A 218 9.45 3.10 -13.87
CA LYS A 218 9.51 1.90 -14.72
C LYS A 218 8.82 0.70 -14.05
N ALA A 219 9.03 0.51 -12.76
CA ALA A 219 8.39 -0.56 -12.01
C ALA A 219 6.86 -0.37 -11.92
N TYR A 220 6.41 0.86 -11.61
CA TYR A 220 4.99 1.20 -11.60
C TYR A 220 4.33 0.96 -12.96
N GLU A 221 4.95 1.42 -14.05
CA GLU A 221 4.44 1.25 -15.42
C GLU A 221 4.40 -0.21 -15.86
N SER A 222 5.37 -1.02 -15.42
CA SER A 222 5.40 -2.46 -15.67
C SER A 222 4.27 -3.21 -14.96
N MET A 223 3.77 -2.68 -13.84
CA MET A 223 2.64 -3.28 -13.12
C MET A 223 1.28 -3.00 -13.79
N LEU A 224 1.12 -1.87 -14.48
CA LEU A 224 -0.15 -1.48 -15.11
C LEU A 224 -0.75 -2.54 -16.06
N PRO A 225 0.00 -3.16 -16.99
CA PRO A 225 -0.55 -4.22 -17.84
C PRO A 225 -0.86 -5.52 -17.08
N LEU A 226 -0.20 -5.77 -15.95
CA LEU A 226 -0.45 -6.94 -15.10
C LEU A 226 -1.70 -6.77 -14.24
N SER A 227 -2.09 -5.54 -13.89
CA SER A 227 -3.19 -5.26 -12.95
C SER A 227 -4.59 -5.63 -13.47
N LEU A 228 -4.71 -6.12 -14.72
CA LEU A 228 -5.99 -6.44 -15.36
C LEU A 228 -6.94 -5.23 -15.42
N GLY A 229 -6.38 -4.03 -15.51
CA GLY A 229 -7.14 -2.77 -15.49
C GLY A 229 -7.61 -2.34 -14.10
N LYS A 230 -7.28 -3.09 -13.05
CA LYS A 230 -7.59 -2.73 -11.66
C LYS A 230 -6.69 -1.58 -11.19
N PRO A 231 -7.16 -0.76 -10.22
CA PRO A 231 -6.34 0.29 -9.63
C PRO A 231 -5.04 -0.28 -9.06
N VAL A 232 -3.92 0.42 -9.32
CA VAL A 232 -2.62 0.15 -8.71
C VAL A 232 -2.33 1.29 -7.74
N TRP A 233 -2.22 0.96 -6.46
CA TRP A 233 -1.90 1.91 -5.39
C TRP A 233 -0.47 1.69 -4.93
N ILE A 234 0.23 2.77 -4.58
CA ILE A 234 1.58 2.66 -4.00
C ILE A 234 1.44 2.49 -2.50
N THR A 235 1.61 1.27 -2.01
CA THR A 235 1.38 0.98 -0.60
C THR A 235 2.59 1.22 0.27
N GLU A 236 3.79 1.13 -0.32
CA GLU A 236 5.04 1.53 0.31
C GLU A 236 6.06 1.98 -0.74
N THR A 237 6.68 3.11 -0.45
CA THR A 237 7.97 3.52 -1.02
C THR A 237 8.58 4.53 -0.05
N GLY A 238 9.89 4.71 -0.10
CA GLY A 238 10.59 5.63 0.77
C GLY A 238 12.08 5.68 0.49
N TRP A 239 12.76 6.57 1.20
CA TRP A 239 14.21 6.67 1.20
C TRP A 239 14.71 6.86 2.63
N PRO A 240 15.71 6.09 3.09
CA PRO A 240 16.13 6.18 4.46
C PRO A 240 16.89 7.47 4.74
N THR A 241 16.53 8.11 5.84
CA THR A 241 17.23 9.27 6.41
C THR A 241 18.51 8.84 7.13
N VAL A 242 18.56 7.61 7.66
CA VAL A 242 19.74 7.03 8.31
C VAL A 242 19.86 5.54 8.01
N ASP A 243 21.02 5.12 7.49
CA ASP A 243 21.38 3.71 7.34
C ASP A 243 22.90 3.54 7.44
N PRO A 244 23.45 3.21 8.63
CA PRO A 244 24.89 3.07 8.81
C PRO A 244 25.46 1.81 8.13
N SER A 245 24.60 0.86 7.74
CA SER A 245 25.03 -0.41 7.12
C SER A 245 25.30 -0.27 5.62
N LYS A 246 24.87 0.84 5.01
CA LYS A 246 24.99 1.07 3.56
C LYS A 246 26.44 1.44 3.19
N THR A 247 27.15 0.49 2.60
CA THR A 247 28.57 0.66 2.18
C THR A 247 28.76 0.89 0.67
N GLY A 248 27.67 1.08 -0.10
CA GLY A 248 27.69 1.38 -1.54
C GLY A 248 26.30 1.55 -2.15
N GLY A 249 26.23 2.12 -3.36
CA GLY A 249 24.97 2.43 -4.05
C GLY A 249 24.28 3.69 -3.53
N ALA A 250 22.94 3.67 -3.52
CA ALA A 250 22.09 4.75 -3.04
C ALA A 250 22.44 5.16 -1.60
N SER A 251 22.90 6.39 -1.38
CA SER A 251 23.26 6.87 -0.04
C SER A 251 22.03 7.33 0.77
N PRO A 252 21.88 6.92 2.05
CA PRO A 252 20.85 7.46 2.93
C PRO A 252 21.12 8.94 3.23
N GLY A 253 20.14 9.62 3.85
CA GLY A 253 20.30 10.99 4.33
C GLY A 253 19.06 11.83 4.10
N VAL A 254 18.84 12.82 4.98
CA VAL A 254 17.68 13.74 4.89
C VAL A 254 17.62 14.45 3.54
N GLU A 255 18.77 14.88 2.98
CA GLU A 255 18.82 15.54 1.67
C GLU A 255 18.39 14.60 0.53
N ASN A 256 18.89 13.36 0.51
CA ASN A 256 18.52 12.39 -0.51
C ASN A 256 17.06 11.93 -0.35
N ALA A 257 16.57 11.81 0.88
CA ALA A 257 15.17 11.52 1.14
C ALA A 257 14.24 12.64 0.65
N ALA A 258 14.61 13.90 0.88
CA ALA A 258 13.89 15.06 0.34
C ALA A 258 13.89 15.07 -1.20
N LYS A 259 15.03 14.75 -1.83
CA LYS A 259 15.15 14.67 -3.28
C LYS A 259 14.29 13.53 -3.85
N TYR A 260 14.27 12.37 -3.20
CA TYR A 260 13.45 11.23 -3.64
C TYR A 260 11.95 11.53 -3.47
N TRP A 261 11.54 12.11 -2.34
CA TRP A 261 10.18 12.60 -2.12
C TRP A 261 9.73 13.55 -3.23
N SER A 262 10.53 14.57 -3.53
CA SER A 262 10.21 15.56 -4.57
C SER A 262 10.03 14.94 -5.96
N LYS A 263 10.71 13.83 -6.26
CA LYS A 263 10.65 13.15 -7.57
C LYS A 263 9.57 12.09 -7.68
N VAL A 264 9.20 11.49 -6.55
CA VAL A 264 8.27 10.36 -6.51
C VAL A 264 6.94 10.76 -5.88
N ALA A 265 6.91 11.20 -4.63
CA ALA A 265 5.68 11.57 -3.95
C ALA A 265 4.94 12.71 -4.65
N CYS A 266 5.67 13.75 -5.08
CA CYS A 266 5.04 14.87 -5.77
C CYS A 266 4.48 14.50 -7.14
N GLU A 267 5.13 13.58 -7.86
CA GLU A 267 4.63 13.09 -9.14
C GLU A 267 3.47 12.10 -8.93
N LEU A 268 3.47 11.28 -7.86
CA LEU A 268 2.30 10.48 -7.45
C LEU A 268 1.08 11.38 -7.16
N GLN A 269 1.30 12.47 -6.41
CA GLN A 269 0.28 13.48 -6.14
C GLN A 269 -0.24 14.12 -7.43
N ALA A 270 0.66 14.56 -8.32
CA ALA A 270 0.30 15.17 -9.60
C ALA A 270 -0.50 14.22 -10.51
N ARG A 271 -0.17 12.92 -10.48
CA ARG A 271 -0.85 11.85 -11.25
C ARG A 271 -2.09 11.29 -10.56
N CYS A 272 -2.44 11.79 -9.38
CA CYS A 272 -3.58 11.34 -8.59
C CYS A 272 -3.55 9.83 -8.27
N ILE A 273 -2.35 9.30 -7.99
CA ILE A 273 -2.15 7.91 -7.61
C ILE A 273 -2.20 7.85 -6.08
N ASN A 274 -3.08 7.00 -5.55
CA ASN A 274 -3.13 6.75 -4.10
C ASN A 274 -1.77 6.23 -3.61
N PHE A 275 -1.26 6.83 -2.54
CA PHE A 275 0.01 6.39 -1.97
C PHE A 275 0.08 6.51 -0.45
N TRP A 276 0.85 5.60 0.14
CA TRP A 276 1.30 5.64 1.53
C TRP A 276 2.83 5.58 1.55
N TRP A 277 3.44 6.64 2.06
CA TRP A 277 4.88 6.74 2.16
C TRP A 277 5.38 6.01 3.40
N TYR A 278 6.43 5.21 3.22
CA TYR A 278 7.10 4.51 4.29
C TYR A 278 8.19 5.41 4.86
N ILE A 279 8.07 5.94 6.08
CA ILE A 279 6.99 5.84 7.09
C ILE A 279 6.83 7.21 7.78
N LEU A 280 5.73 7.49 8.49
CA LEU A 280 5.61 8.78 9.20
C LEU A 280 6.69 8.93 10.27
N ALA A 281 6.79 7.93 11.15
CA ALA A 281 7.70 7.87 12.26
C ALA A 281 8.41 6.52 12.25
N ASP A 282 9.72 6.56 12.48
CA ASP A 282 10.55 5.37 12.47
C ASP A 282 10.21 4.40 13.60
N PRO A 283 10.15 3.09 13.31
CA PRO A 283 10.16 2.08 14.36
C PRO A 283 11.52 2.05 15.08
N ALA A 284 11.67 1.17 16.07
CA ALA A 284 12.91 1.06 16.84
C ALA A 284 14.12 0.55 16.03
N GLN A 285 13.91 0.02 14.82
CA GLN A 285 14.94 -0.67 14.03
C GLN A 285 15.37 0.15 12.81
N MET A 286 16.68 0.18 12.56
CA MET A 286 17.27 0.75 11.34
C MET A 286 17.13 -0.20 10.14
N PRO A 287 17.19 0.29 8.90
CA PRO A 287 17.36 1.69 8.49
C PRO A 287 16.14 2.57 8.83
N PHE A 288 16.39 3.84 9.11
CA PHE A 288 15.35 4.82 9.43
C PHE A 288 14.86 5.52 8.16
N PHE A 289 13.56 5.48 7.92
CA PHE A 289 12.81 6.02 6.80
C PHE A 289 11.85 7.16 7.18
N GLY A 290 11.67 7.42 8.48
CA GLY A 290 10.73 8.37 9.03
C GLY A 290 10.84 9.73 8.36
N VAL A 291 9.70 10.35 8.05
CA VAL A 291 9.66 11.72 7.52
C VAL A 291 9.61 12.78 8.62
N THR A 292 9.48 12.36 9.88
CA THR A 292 9.38 13.23 11.05
C THR A 292 10.44 12.90 12.09
N ASN A 293 10.78 13.86 12.93
CA ASN A 293 11.66 13.69 14.09
C ASN A 293 10.91 13.18 15.34
N LEU A 294 9.84 12.41 15.19
CA LEU A 294 9.03 11.93 16.31
C LEU A 294 9.82 11.03 17.28
N ARG A 295 10.95 10.48 16.85
CA ARG A 295 11.89 9.75 17.72
C ARG A 295 12.62 10.68 18.71
N GLU A 296 12.86 11.92 18.31
CA GLU A 296 13.61 12.91 19.07
C GLU A 296 12.70 13.92 19.80
N SER A 297 11.48 14.14 19.30
CA SER A 297 10.55 15.14 19.82
C SER A 297 9.11 14.66 19.79
N SER A 298 8.44 14.67 20.94
CA SER A 298 7.04 14.23 21.07
C SER A 298 6.03 15.10 20.33
N SER A 299 6.35 16.36 20.02
CA SER A 299 5.50 17.23 19.19
C SER A 299 5.62 16.92 17.70
N GLY A 300 6.79 16.41 17.27
CA GLY A 300 7.09 16.08 15.88
C GLY A 300 7.13 17.27 14.92
N SER A 301 8.05 17.22 13.96
CA SER A 301 8.08 18.08 12.78
C SER A 301 8.67 17.31 11.60
N ALA A 302 8.36 17.73 10.38
CA ALA A 302 8.98 17.13 9.20
C ALA A 302 10.51 17.31 9.21
N LEU A 303 11.24 16.29 8.78
CA LEU A 303 12.68 16.32 8.58
C LEU A 303 13.08 17.06 7.30
N TYR A 304 12.16 17.16 6.34
CA TYR A 304 12.34 17.85 5.06
C TYR A 304 10.99 18.39 4.54
N ASN A 305 11.03 19.26 3.53
CA ASN A 305 9.80 19.83 2.96
C ASN A 305 8.99 18.76 2.22
N LEU A 306 7.77 18.50 2.68
CA LEU A 306 6.83 17.54 2.10
C LEU A 306 5.81 18.19 1.15
N ASP A 307 5.79 19.53 1.07
CA ASP A 307 4.89 20.27 0.21
C ASP A 307 5.38 20.23 -1.26
N CYS A 308 4.51 19.74 -2.15
CA CYS A 308 4.79 19.58 -3.57
C CYS A 308 4.50 20.83 -4.41
N GLY A 309 3.96 21.90 -3.81
CA GLY A 309 3.85 23.23 -4.44
C GLY A 309 2.88 23.34 -5.62
N GLY A 310 2.16 22.27 -5.99
CA GLY A 310 1.21 22.23 -7.09
C GLY A 310 -0.18 21.77 -6.65
N SER A 311 -1.23 22.33 -7.25
CA SER A 311 -2.58 21.79 -7.17
C SER A 311 -2.71 20.61 -8.14
N ALA A 312 -2.82 19.39 -7.62
CA ALA A 312 -3.18 18.25 -8.44
C ALA A 312 -4.59 18.46 -8.98
N ASN A 313 -4.74 18.54 -10.31
CA ASN A 313 -6.03 18.75 -10.95
C ASN A 313 -6.64 17.38 -11.33
N CYS A 314 -7.04 16.63 -10.30
CA CYS A 314 -7.60 15.29 -10.45
C CYS A 314 -8.99 15.37 -11.10
N SER A 315 -9.04 15.30 -12.44
CA SER A 315 -10.29 15.26 -13.20
C SER A 315 -10.86 13.83 -13.27
N ASN A 316 -12.18 13.71 -13.10
CA ASN A 316 -12.94 12.45 -13.07
C ASN A 316 -13.09 11.76 -14.43
N THR A 317 -12.00 11.35 -15.07
CA THR A 317 -12.09 10.61 -16.35
C THR A 317 -11.08 9.48 -16.45
N ARG A 318 -11.39 8.36 -15.79
CA ARG A 318 -11.06 7.04 -16.35
C ARG A 318 -12.34 6.21 -16.41
N THR A 319 -12.97 6.23 -17.57
CA THR A 319 -13.94 5.22 -17.97
C THR A 319 -13.23 3.88 -17.94
N ALA A 320 -13.66 2.96 -17.08
CA ALA A 320 -13.20 1.59 -17.12
C ALA A 320 -13.55 1.03 -18.51
N ALA A 321 -12.54 0.81 -19.36
CA ALA A 321 -12.72 0.02 -20.55
C ALA A 321 -13.03 -1.41 -20.08
N SER A 322 -14.24 -1.87 -20.33
CA SER A 322 -14.64 -3.26 -20.09
C SER A 322 -13.84 -4.17 -21.02
N VAL A 323 -12.69 -4.65 -20.54
CA VAL A 323 -11.95 -5.71 -21.23
C VAL A 323 -12.61 -7.03 -20.86
N SER A 324 -13.27 -7.65 -21.84
CA SER A 324 -13.76 -9.02 -21.77
C SER A 324 -12.64 -9.95 -21.28
N THR A 325 -12.81 -10.47 -20.06
CA THR A 325 -11.91 -11.41 -19.41
C THR A 325 -12.09 -12.80 -20.00
N THR A 326 -11.20 -13.17 -20.91
CA THR A 326 -10.93 -14.58 -21.20
C THR A 326 -9.48 -14.73 -21.65
N SER A 327 -8.67 -15.41 -20.83
CA SER A 327 -7.39 -16.05 -21.17
C SER A 327 -6.23 -15.18 -21.72
N LYS A 328 -6.05 -13.93 -21.24
CA LYS A 328 -4.92 -13.06 -21.68
C LYS A 328 -3.70 -13.05 -20.76
N ILE A 329 -3.80 -13.59 -19.55
CA ILE A 329 -2.71 -13.54 -18.56
C ILE A 329 -1.49 -14.32 -19.05
N SER A 330 -1.68 -15.56 -19.55
CA SER A 330 -0.57 -16.39 -20.04
C SER A 330 0.22 -15.70 -21.16
N THR A 331 -0.45 -14.99 -22.07
CA THR A 331 0.19 -14.25 -23.16
C THR A 331 1.00 -13.04 -22.67
N LEU A 332 0.52 -12.30 -21.67
CA LEU A 332 1.23 -11.15 -21.06
C LEU A 332 2.53 -11.59 -20.36
N TYR A 333 2.47 -12.65 -19.56
CA TYR A 333 3.68 -13.22 -18.93
C TYR A 333 4.64 -13.83 -19.97
N GLN A 334 4.13 -14.39 -21.08
CA GLN A 334 4.97 -14.86 -22.18
C GLN A 334 5.72 -13.72 -22.91
N THR A 335 5.08 -12.57 -23.11
CA THR A 335 5.74 -11.39 -23.72
C THR A 335 6.80 -10.76 -22.82
N LEU A 336 6.60 -10.76 -21.49
CA LEU A 336 7.59 -10.26 -20.53
C LEU A 336 8.84 -11.16 -20.46
N ASN A 337 8.67 -12.48 -20.53
CA ASN A 337 9.78 -13.43 -20.57
C ASN A 337 10.50 -13.48 -21.94
N GLY A 338 9.88 -12.99 -23.01
CA GLY A 338 10.50 -12.85 -24.34
C GLY A 338 11.51 -11.71 -24.45
N ALA A 339 11.48 -10.76 -23.51
CA ALA A 339 12.49 -9.71 -23.37
C ALA A 339 13.58 -10.16 -22.38
N SER A 340 14.41 -11.14 -22.78
CA SER A 340 15.66 -11.38 -22.06
C SER A 340 16.50 -10.10 -22.06
N PRO A 341 16.99 -9.61 -20.91
CA PRO A 341 18.06 -8.63 -20.94
C PRO A 341 19.24 -9.30 -21.63
N ALA A 342 19.78 -8.64 -22.66
CA ALA A 342 21.02 -9.07 -23.27
C ALA A 342 22.04 -9.33 -22.16
N ARG A 343 22.49 -10.58 -22.06
CA ARG A 343 23.63 -10.95 -21.20
C ARG A 343 24.78 -10.02 -21.58
N SER A 344 25.11 -9.07 -20.72
CA SER A 344 26.38 -8.36 -20.83
C SER A 344 27.46 -9.32 -20.33
N PRO A 345 28.46 -9.68 -21.16
CA PRO A 345 29.49 -10.60 -20.75
C PRO A 345 30.59 -9.85 -19.99
N ILE A 346 31.15 -10.55 -18.98
CA ILE A 346 32.53 -10.46 -18.47
C ILE A 346 32.78 -9.67 -17.17
N CYS A 347 33.24 -10.47 -16.19
CA CYS A 347 34.12 -10.25 -15.02
C CYS A 347 33.73 -9.27 -13.91
#